data_AF-A0A3P8TK92-F1
#
_entry.id   AF-A0A3P8TK92-F1
#
_cell.length_a   1.000
_cell.length_b   1.000
_cell.length_c   1.000
_cell.angle_alpha   90.00
_cell.angle_beta   90.00
_cell.angle_gamma   90.00
#
_symmetry.space_group_name_H-M   'P 1'
#
loop_
_entity.id
_entity.type
_entity.pdbx_description
1 polymer ?
#
loop_
_entity_poly.entity_id
_entity_poly.type
_entity_poly.pdbx_seq_one_letter_code
_entity_poly.pdbx_strand_id
1 'polypeptide(L)'
;MLPASIQITGELLSAAEVQDICESLKEDSVRLLSVRGCQLSDRDFGRVCRSVAESHSIAQLNLNLGVVSSVGRTRHLADALKTNRSLQTLFLHGSPLLDAGLVTLNAALSTHPTLVCLDLGDCMLGDQALGLICGMLPPDGAKSGDQIAGMLAVAVASSRTLEVLDLEGTGLTNHSAQVFLDMVENYPTSLRVLVLAENDISPELQQQIVDLLSDGDEDEDRERPPSSLTSGPSDDLLVLIQEETLGLQFV
;
A
#
# COMPACT_ATOMS: atom_id res chain seq x y z
N MET A 1 -16.13 22.33 15.48
CA MET A 1 -14.92 22.75 14.73
C MET A 1 -14.70 21.74 13.62
N LEU A 2 -14.17 22.15 12.47
CA LEU A 2 -13.81 21.17 11.43
C LEU A 2 -12.66 20.30 11.96
N PRO A 3 -12.71 18.97 11.78
CA PRO A 3 -11.63 18.11 12.24
C PRO A 3 -10.33 18.45 11.50
N ALA A 4 -9.27 18.64 12.28
CA ALA A 4 -7.95 19.10 11.90
C ALA A 4 -7.13 17.99 11.21
N SER A 5 -6.03 18.40 10.59
CA SER A 5 -5.00 17.50 10.04
C SER A 5 -3.72 17.66 10.87
N ILE A 6 -3.22 16.56 11.43
CA ILE A 6 -1.95 16.52 12.15
C ILE A 6 -0.93 15.84 11.24
N GLN A 7 0.16 16.54 10.90
CA GLN A 7 1.21 16.04 10.02
C GLN A 7 2.58 16.31 10.64
N ILE A 8 3.28 15.24 11.00
CA ILE A 8 4.62 15.27 11.58
C ILE A 8 5.47 14.31 10.76
N THR A 9 6.70 14.70 10.41
CA THR A 9 7.56 13.91 9.53
C THR A 9 9.00 13.84 10.03
N GLY A 10 9.56 12.64 10.16
CA GLY A 10 10.99 12.41 10.40
C GLY A 10 11.50 12.79 11.79
N GLU A 11 10.61 13.10 12.75
CA GLU A 11 10.97 13.57 14.07
C GLU A 11 10.87 12.47 15.15
N LEU A 12 11.59 12.64 16.25
CA LEU A 12 11.39 11.85 17.47
C LEU A 12 10.21 12.42 18.23
N LEU A 13 9.12 11.66 18.32
CA LEU A 13 7.94 12.09 19.04
C LEU A 13 8.12 11.88 20.55
N SER A 14 8.01 12.97 21.30
CA SER A 14 8.00 12.97 22.75
C SER A 14 6.70 12.39 23.31
N ALA A 15 6.73 11.94 24.57
CA ALA A 15 5.54 11.42 25.24
C ALA A 15 4.40 12.45 25.35
N ALA A 16 4.72 13.75 25.37
CA ALA A 16 3.75 14.84 25.39
C ALA A 16 3.05 14.99 24.03
N GLU A 17 3.82 15.03 22.93
CA GLU A 17 3.24 15.09 21.58
C GLU A 17 2.37 13.86 21.28
N VAL A 18 2.81 12.67 21.70
CA VAL A 18 1.99 11.45 21.60
C VAL A 18 0.70 11.58 22.39
N GLN A 19 0.76 12.17 23.59
CA GLN A 19 -0.44 12.39 24.40
C GLN A 19 -1.40 13.37 23.71
N ASP A 20 -0.90 14.48 23.18
CA ASP A 20 -1.72 15.46 22.47
C ASP A 20 -2.38 14.86 21.22
N ILE A 21 -1.65 14.02 20.46
CA ILE A 21 -2.21 13.25 19.34
C ILE A 21 -3.33 12.32 19.83
N CYS A 22 -3.10 11.58 20.91
CA CYS A 22 -4.08 10.65 21.46
C CYS A 22 -5.36 11.37 21.94
N GLU A 23 -5.22 12.51 22.61
CA GLU A 23 -6.35 13.34 23.06
C GLU A 23 -7.13 13.88 21.85
N SER A 24 -6.43 14.42 20.85
CA SER A 24 -7.05 14.95 19.63
C SER A 24 -7.84 13.88 18.86
N LEU A 25 -7.32 12.64 18.77
CA LEU A 25 -8.01 11.50 18.16
C LEU A 25 -9.28 11.10 18.93
N LYS A 26 -9.21 11.09 20.27
CA LYS A 26 -10.35 10.72 21.15
C LYS A 26 -11.45 11.77 21.17
N GLU A 27 -11.10 13.04 21.00
CA GLU A 27 -12.05 14.15 20.88
C GLU A 27 -12.70 14.22 19.49
N ASP A 28 -12.37 13.29 18.59
CA ASP A 28 -12.81 13.28 17.21
C ASP A 28 -12.54 14.58 16.45
N SER A 29 -11.42 15.20 16.82
CA SER A 29 -10.96 16.48 16.27
C SER A 29 -9.97 16.30 15.13
N VAL A 30 -9.64 15.07 14.72
CA VAL A 30 -8.60 14.77 13.72
C VAL A 30 -9.16 13.93 12.60
N ARG A 31 -9.06 14.42 11.36
CA ARG A 31 -9.47 13.68 10.16
C ARG A 31 -8.30 13.00 9.45
N LEU A 32 -7.11 13.59 9.56
CA LEU A 32 -5.87 13.08 8.95
C LEU A 32 -4.78 13.09 10.01
N LEU A 33 -4.15 11.94 10.23
CA LEU A 33 -2.95 11.82 11.04
C LEU A 33 -1.81 11.27 10.19
N SER A 34 -0.71 12.02 10.10
CA SER A 34 0.55 11.58 9.50
C SER A 34 1.66 11.67 10.54
N VAL A 35 2.36 10.56 10.76
CA VAL A 35 3.59 10.46 11.56
C VAL A 35 4.71 9.82 10.75
N ARG A 36 4.77 10.15 9.45
CA ARG A 36 5.68 9.55 8.46
C ARG A 36 7.14 9.63 8.92
N GLY A 37 7.84 8.51 8.94
CA GLY A 37 9.26 8.48 9.32
C GLY A 37 9.55 8.87 10.77
N CYS A 38 8.52 9.07 11.60
CA CYS A 38 8.71 9.46 12.99
C CYS A 38 9.19 8.29 13.84
N GLN A 39 10.01 8.60 14.84
CA GLN A 39 10.45 7.64 15.84
C GLN A 39 9.52 7.73 17.05
N LEU A 40 8.87 6.60 17.35
CA LEU A 40 8.06 6.41 18.55
C LEU A 40 8.58 5.20 19.32
N SER A 41 8.35 5.15 20.63
CA SER A 41 8.49 3.90 21.36
C SER A 41 7.35 2.94 21.00
N ASP A 42 7.55 1.62 21.13
CA ASP A 42 6.48 0.64 20.87
C ASP A 42 5.26 0.86 21.79
N ARG A 43 5.51 1.33 23.02
CA ARG A 43 4.45 1.70 23.96
C ARG A 43 3.63 2.87 23.44
N ASP A 44 4.28 3.90 22.91
CA ASP A 44 3.62 5.10 22.40
C ASP A 44 2.89 4.82 21.10
N PHE A 45 3.49 4.04 20.20
CA PHE A 45 2.79 3.53 19.02
C PHE A 45 1.51 2.77 19.41
N GLY A 46 1.57 1.89 20.42
CA GLY A 46 0.39 1.22 20.95
C GLY A 46 -0.66 2.16 21.56
N ARG A 47 -0.28 3.32 22.10
CA ARG A 47 -1.22 4.37 22.56
C ARG A 47 -1.91 5.06 21.40
N VAL A 48 -1.16 5.41 20.35
CA VAL A 48 -1.72 5.99 19.13
C VAL A 48 -2.70 5.02 18.50
N CYS A 49 -2.34 3.74 18.32
CA CYS A 49 -3.25 2.73 17.77
C CYS A 49 -4.53 2.58 18.58
N ARG A 50 -4.47 2.56 19.92
CA ARG A 50 -5.69 2.52 20.75
C ARG A 50 -6.57 3.76 20.56
N SER A 51 -5.97 4.93 20.35
CA SER A 51 -6.74 6.15 20.13
C SER A 51 -7.34 6.18 18.71
N VAL A 52 -6.63 5.66 17.71
CA VAL A 52 -7.18 5.41 16.36
C VAL A 52 -8.34 4.42 16.42
N ALA A 53 -8.22 3.36 17.21
CA ALA A 53 -9.26 2.34 17.41
C ALA A 53 -10.60 2.92 17.91
N GLU A 54 -10.52 3.98 18.72
CA GLU A 54 -11.66 4.67 19.35
C GLU A 54 -12.13 5.90 18.56
N SER A 55 -11.39 6.35 17.55
CA SER A 55 -11.72 7.55 16.78
C SER A 55 -12.80 7.28 15.73
N HIS A 56 -13.81 8.13 15.69
CA HIS A 56 -14.93 8.11 14.76
C HIS A 56 -14.76 9.10 13.59
N SER A 57 -13.76 9.98 13.66
CA SER A 57 -13.52 11.05 12.67
C SER A 57 -12.30 10.84 11.77
N ILE A 58 -11.36 9.99 12.17
CA ILE A 58 -10.14 9.75 11.38
C ILE A 58 -10.47 9.05 10.07
N ALA A 59 -10.18 9.71 8.96
CA ALA A 59 -10.37 9.18 7.61
C ALA A 59 -9.06 8.69 7.00
N GLN A 60 -7.94 9.31 7.36
CA GLN A 60 -6.63 9.01 6.76
C GLN A 60 -5.54 8.84 7.83
N LEU A 61 -4.80 7.75 7.73
CA LEU A 61 -3.68 7.43 8.62
C LEU A 61 -2.44 7.13 7.79
N ASN A 62 -1.40 7.95 7.94
CA ASN A 62 -0.12 7.79 7.26
C ASN A 62 0.97 7.39 8.26
N LEU A 63 1.43 6.14 8.13
CA LEU A 63 2.48 5.51 8.94
C LEU A 63 3.68 5.11 8.07
N ASN A 64 3.89 5.80 6.95
CA ASN A 64 4.97 5.47 6.02
C ASN A 64 6.36 5.59 6.66
N LEU A 65 7.33 4.90 6.07
CA LEU A 65 8.76 4.92 6.40
C LEU A 65 9.07 4.42 7.81
N GLY A 66 9.04 3.10 8.00
CA GLY A 66 9.59 2.46 9.21
C GLY A 66 8.82 2.70 10.51
N VAL A 67 7.67 3.38 10.48
CA VAL A 67 6.82 3.54 11.67
C VAL A 67 6.26 2.19 12.10
N VAL A 68 5.86 1.33 11.15
CA VAL A 68 5.41 -0.05 11.42
C VAL A 68 6.55 -1.05 11.15
N SER A 69 7.58 -0.98 11.98
CA SER A 69 8.84 -1.73 11.79
C SER A 69 8.99 -3.02 12.59
N SER A 70 7.95 -3.44 13.33
CA SER A 70 8.00 -4.67 14.13
C SER A 70 6.66 -5.38 14.16
N VAL A 71 6.68 -6.70 14.36
CA VAL A 71 5.47 -7.53 14.53
C VAL A 71 4.59 -7.02 15.68
N GLY A 72 5.19 -6.46 16.73
CA GLY A 72 4.45 -5.84 17.84
C GLY A 72 3.63 -4.65 17.38
N ARG A 73 4.22 -3.76 16.57
CA ARG A 73 3.51 -2.62 15.98
C ARG A 73 2.45 -3.07 14.99
N THR A 74 2.77 -4.04 14.14
CA THR A 74 1.79 -4.60 13.20
C THR A 74 0.56 -5.16 13.93
N ARG A 75 0.75 -5.83 15.08
CA ARG A 75 -0.36 -6.31 15.92
C ARG A 75 -1.17 -5.17 16.51
N HIS A 76 -0.53 -4.12 17.04
CA HIS A 76 -1.24 -2.95 17.55
C HIS A 76 -2.09 -2.27 16.48
N LEU A 77 -1.56 -2.15 15.26
CA LEU A 77 -2.31 -1.62 14.12
C LEU A 77 -3.47 -2.54 13.73
N ALA A 78 -3.23 -3.85 13.62
CA ALA A 78 -4.29 -4.82 13.30
C ALA A 78 -5.45 -4.76 14.30
N ASP A 79 -5.15 -4.67 15.61
CA ASP A 79 -6.18 -4.59 16.64
C ASP A 79 -6.96 -3.27 16.57
N ALA A 80 -6.31 -2.15 16.22
CA ALA A 80 -6.99 -0.88 16.00
C ALA A 80 -7.93 -0.93 14.78
N LEU A 81 -7.48 -1.52 13.68
CA LEU A 81 -8.27 -1.66 12.45
C LEU A 81 -9.50 -2.56 12.65
N LYS A 82 -9.41 -3.61 13.48
CA LYS A 82 -10.58 -4.47 13.77
C LYS A 82 -11.75 -3.72 14.39
N THR A 83 -11.50 -2.66 15.15
CA THR A 83 -12.53 -1.92 15.89
C THR A 83 -12.88 -0.61 15.23
N ASN A 84 -11.93 0.05 14.55
CA ASN A 84 -12.16 1.31 13.87
C ASN A 84 -13.23 1.12 12.76
N ARG A 85 -14.06 2.15 12.57
CA ARG A 85 -15.16 2.15 11.58
C ARG A 85 -15.16 3.41 10.69
N SER A 86 -14.16 4.27 10.84
CA SER A 86 -14.08 5.59 10.21
C SER A 86 -12.97 5.69 9.16
N LEU A 87 -11.89 4.90 9.32
CA LEU A 87 -10.71 4.95 8.48
C LEU A 87 -11.01 4.48 7.07
N GLN A 88 -10.58 5.28 6.10
CA GLN A 88 -10.78 5.06 4.67
C GLN A 88 -9.46 4.85 3.92
N THR A 89 -8.40 5.49 4.40
CA THR A 89 -7.08 5.44 3.76
C THR A 89 -6.00 5.10 4.79
N LEU A 90 -5.19 4.09 4.48
CA LEU A 90 -4.05 3.67 5.30
C LEU A 90 -2.79 3.63 4.43
N PHE A 91 -1.75 4.36 4.82
CA PHE A 91 -0.44 4.31 4.17
C PHE A 91 0.59 3.62 5.07
N LEU A 92 1.23 2.58 4.54
CA LEU A 92 2.28 1.78 5.20
C LEU A 92 3.58 1.69 4.38
N HIS A 93 3.72 2.47 3.31
CA HIS A 93 4.86 2.43 2.41
C HIS A 93 6.21 2.45 3.13
N GLY A 94 7.16 1.62 2.70
CA GLY A 94 8.49 1.53 3.30
C GLY A 94 8.47 1.01 4.75
N SER A 95 7.45 0.20 5.10
CA SER A 95 7.39 -0.51 6.38
C SER A 95 7.73 -1.98 6.14
N PRO A 96 8.75 -2.56 6.80
CA PRO A 96 9.19 -3.93 6.55
C PRO A 96 8.21 -4.96 7.12
N LEU A 97 7.01 -5.07 6.54
CA LEU A 97 5.93 -5.93 7.02
C LEU A 97 6.28 -7.40 6.83
N LEU A 98 6.87 -7.75 5.67
CA LEU A 98 7.05 -9.14 5.24
C LEU A 98 5.69 -9.88 5.19
N ASP A 99 5.72 -11.16 4.82
CA ASP A 99 4.51 -12.01 4.84
C ASP A 99 3.89 -12.08 6.23
N ALA A 100 4.71 -12.21 7.28
CA ALA A 100 4.24 -12.32 8.66
C ALA A 100 3.46 -11.07 9.12
N GLY A 101 3.90 -9.88 8.71
CA GLY A 101 3.22 -8.64 9.01
C GLY A 101 1.88 -8.54 8.29
N LEU A 102 1.83 -8.86 7.00
CA LEU A 102 0.57 -8.80 6.26
C LEU A 102 -0.42 -9.87 6.72
N VAL A 103 0.01 -11.09 7.05
CA VAL A 103 -0.82 -12.12 7.69
C VAL A 103 -1.48 -11.57 8.96
N THR A 104 -0.75 -10.80 9.76
CA THR A 104 -1.27 -10.19 10.99
C THR A 104 -2.32 -9.12 10.70
N LEU A 105 -2.13 -8.31 9.65
CA LEU A 105 -3.08 -7.27 9.26
C LEU A 105 -4.30 -7.83 8.52
N ASN A 106 -4.15 -8.93 7.78
CA ASN A 106 -5.15 -9.42 6.83
C ASN A 106 -6.53 -9.63 7.48
N ALA A 107 -6.59 -10.24 8.66
CA ALA A 107 -7.85 -10.46 9.36
C ALA A 107 -8.63 -9.16 9.63
N ALA A 108 -7.92 -8.05 9.85
CA ALA A 108 -8.52 -6.74 10.04
C ALA A 108 -8.83 -6.05 8.71
N LEU A 109 -7.91 -6.12 7.74
CA LEU A 109 -8.04 -5.47 6.43
C LEU A 109 -9.18 -6.07 5.60
N SER A 110 -9.27 -7.39 5.47
CA SER A 110 -10.28 -8.06 4.63
C SER A 110 -11.71 -7.88 5.13
N THR A 111 -11.89 -7.43 6.38
CA THR A 111 -13.21 -7.22 6.99
C THR A 111 -13.45 -5.76 7.37
N HIS A 112 -12.52 -4.86 7.06
CA HIS A 112 -12.66 -3.45 7.43
C HIS A 112 -13.81 -2.82 6.63
N PRO A 113 -14.81 -2.21 7.28
CA PRO A 113 -16.06 -1.85 6.60
C PRO A 113 -15.95 -0.63 5.67
N THR A 114 -14.93 0.20 5.86
CA THR A 114 -14.80 1.50 5.18
C THR A 114 -13.46 1.74 4.50
N LEU A 115 -12.51 0.80 4.63
CA LEU A 115 -11.17 1.01 4.07
C LEU A 115 -11.25 0.84 2.56
N VAL A 116 -10.89 1.88 1.82
CA VAL A 116 -10.95 1.90 0.35
C VAL A 116 -9.57 2.04 -0.29
N CYS A 117 -8.57 2.49 0.48
CA CYS A 117 -7.22 2.71 0.00
C CYS A 117 -6.20 2.18 1.02
N LEU A 118 -5.29 1.34 0.56
CA LEU A 118 -4.20 0.77 1.33
C LEU A 118 -2.92 0.80 0.50
N ASP A 119 -1.89 1.49 0.99
CA ASP A 119 -0.57 1.53 0.37
C ASP A 119 0.40 0.62 1.13
N LEU A 120 0.91 -0.40 0.44
CA LEU A 120 1.88 -1.39 0.93
C LEU A 120 3.19 -1.36 0.13
N GLY A 121 3.52 -0.25 -0.54
CA GLY A 121 4.75 -0.15 -1.33
C GLY A 121 6.01 -0.37 -0.49
N ASP A 122 7.03 -1.01 -1.06
CA ASP A 122 8.30 -1.27 -0.39
C ASP A 122 8.16 -1.94 1.00
N CYS A 123 7.18 -2.85 1.12
CA CYS A 123 6.92 -3.58 2.37
C CYS A 123 7.60 -4.96 2.45
N MET A 124 8.44 -5.31 1.45
CA MET A 124 9.13 -6.60 1.31
C MET A 124 8.17 -7.79 1.37
N LEU A 125 7.04 -7.72 0.66
CA LEU A 125 6.03 -8.76 0.62
C LEU A 125 6.49 -9.93 -0.27
N GLY A 126 6.16 -11.15 0.12
CA GLY A 126 6.35 -12.37 -0.67
C GLY A 126 5.03 -12.94 -1.17
N ASP A 127 5.09 -14.14 -1.74
CA ASP A 127 3.96 -14.76 -2.42
C ASP A 127 2.79 -15.05 -1.48
N GLN A 128 3.07 -15.35 -0.20
CA GLN A 128 2.02 -15.58 0.79
C GLN A 128 1.23 -14.30 1.05
N ALA A 129 1.90 -13.15 1.19
CA ALA A 129 1.23 -11.86 1.32
C ALA A 129 0.37 -11.54 0.10
N LEU A 130 0.88 -11.79 -1.10
CA LEU A 130 0.15 -11.55 -2.34
C LEU A 130 -1.12 -12.40 -2.46
N GLY A 131 -1.06 -13.68 -2.08
CA GLY A 131 -2.25 -14.53 -2.03
C GLY A 131 -3.33 -13.98 -1.10
N LEU A 132 -2.94 -13.34 0.02
CA LEU A 132 -3.88 -12.67 0.92
C LEU A 132 -4.50 -11.43 0.29
N ILE A 133 -3.72 -10.63 -0.44
CA ILE A 133 -4.22 -9.45 -1.16
C ILE A 133 -5.20 -9.87 -2.26
N CYS A 134 -4.87 -10.91 -3.01
CA CYS A 134 -5.77 -11.48 -4.02
C CYS A 134 -7.05 -12.01 -3.37
N GLY A 135 -6.96 -12.63 -2.19
CA GLY A 135 -8.14 -13.08 -1.43
C GLY A 135 -9.04 -11.95 -0.91
N MET A 136 -8.60 -10.68 -0.97
CA MET A 136 -9.47 -9.53 -0.71
C MET A 136 -10.30 -9.11 -1.94
N LEU A 137 -9.96 -9.59 -3.14
CA LEU A 137 -10.76 -9.38 -4.34
C LEU A 137 -12.07 -10.18 -4.26
N PRO A 138 -13.20 -9.65 -4.75
CA PRO A 138 -14.44 -10.38 -4.80
C PRO A 138 -14.31 -11.60 -5.73
N PRO A 139 -14.83 -12.78 -5.34
CA PRO A 139 -14.73 -13.99 -6.16
C PRO A 139 -15.61 -13.97 -7.43
N ASP A 140 -16.61 -13.07 -7.50
CA ASP A 140 -17.67 -13.11 -8.53
C ASP A 140 -17.64 -11.91 -9.50
N GLY A 141 -16.48 -11.29 -9.74
CA GLY A 141 -16.36 -10.20 -10.72
C GLY A 141 -17.15 -8.92 -10.38
N ALA A 142 -17.44 -8.69 -9.09
CA ALA A 142 -18.08 -7.46 -8.64
C ALA A 142 -17.17 -6.24 -8.89
N LYS A 143 -17.75 -5.06 -9.07
CA LYS A 143 -17.10 -3.77 -9.41
C LYS A 143 -15.99 -3.28 -8.43
N SER A 144 -15.56 -4.08 -7.47
CA SER A 144 -14.48 -3.77 -6.53
C SER A 144 -13.09 -4.27 -6.97
N GLY A 145 -12.97 -5.00 -8.09
CA GLY A 145 -11.67 -5.39 -8.64
C GLY A 145 -10.73 -4.20 -8.85
N ASP A 146 -11.24 -3.11 -9.41
CA ASP A 146 -10.49 -1.87 -9.65
C ASP A 146 -10.02 -1.15 -8.38
N GLN A 147 -10.73 -1.31 -7.26
CA GLN A 147 -10.36 -0.65 -6.00
C GLN A 147 -9.08 -1.25 -5.40
N ILE A 148 -8.86 -2.54 -5.61
CA ILE A 148 -7.76 -3.30 -5.03
C ILE A 148 -6.62 -3.50 -6.05
N ALA A 149 -6.88 -3.32 -7.35
CA ALA A 149 -5.88 -3.44 -8.41
C ALA A 149 -4.65 -2.55 -8.18
N GLY A 150 -4.82 -1.32 -7.70
CA GLY A 150 -3.69 -0.46 -7.33
C GLY A 150 -2.86 -1.03 -6.17
N MET A 151 -3.51 -1.60 -5.15
CA MET A 151 -2.83 -2.26 -4.03
C MET A 151 -2.07 -3.48 -4.51
N LEU A 152 -2.68 -4.25 -5.41
CA LEU A 152 -2.12 -5.46 -5.98
C LEU A 152 -0.93 -5.16 -6.88
N ALA A 153 -1.02 -4.17 -7.77
CA ALA A 153 0.09 -3.73 -8.61
C ALA A 153 1.30 -3.29 -7.78
N VAL A 154 1.08 -2.49 -6.73
CA VAL A 154 2.14 -2.07 -5.81
C VAL A 154 2.75 -3.25 -5.05
N ALA A 155 1.92 -4.22 -4.62
CA ALA A 155 2.40 -5.41 -3.94
C ALA A 155 3.20 -6.34 -4.88
N VAL A 156 2.75 -6.49 -6.13
CA VAL A 156 3.42 -7.26 -7.19
C VAL A 156 4.75 -6.64 -7.55
N ALA A 157 4.82 -5.32 -7.74
CA ALA A 157 6.07 -4.59 -7.95
C ALA A 157 7.03 -4.70 -6.75
N SER A 158 6.49 -4.82 -5.54
CA SER A 158 7.29 -4.97 -4.32
C SER A 158 7.80 -6.40 -4.11
N SER A 159 7.23 -7.39 -4.81
CA SER A 159 7.66 -8.78 -4.70
C SER A 159 8.92 -9.03 -5.52
N ARG A 160 9.89 -9.71 -4.92
CA ARG A 160 11.16 -10.10 -5.59
C ARG A 160 11.17 -11.55 -6.06
N THR A 161 10.10 -12.30 -5.78
CA THR A 161 10.03 -13.75 -6.02
C THR A 161 8.85 -14.16 -6.89
N LEU A 162 7.85 -13.29 -7.04
CA LEU A 162 6.63 -13.61 -7.75
C LEU A 162 6.89 -13.63 -9.26
N GLU A 163 6.97 -14.83 -9.84
CA GLU A 163 7.12 -15.01 -11.30
C GLU A 163 5.79 -15.23 -12.01
N VAL A 164 4.78 -15.78 -11.33
CA VAL A 164 3.49 -16.11 -11.93
C VAL A 164 2.36 -15.62 -11.02
N LEU A 165 1.44 -14.85 -11.57
CA LEU A 165 0.25 -14.36 -10.90
C LEU A 165 -0.99 -14.65 -11.74
N ASP A 166 -2.00 -15.24 -11.10
CA ASP A 166 -3.27 -15.55 -11.72
C ASP A 166 -4.39 -14.69 -11.10
N LEU A 167 -5.03 -13.88 -11.93
CA LEU A 167 -6.13 -12.99 -11.58
C LEU A 167 -7.35 -13.25 -12.48
N GLU A 168 -7.48 -14.46 -13.00
CA GLU A 168 -8.62 -14.86 -13.82
C GLU A 168 -9.96 -14.63 -13.09
N GLY A 169 -10.92 -13.99 -13.75
CA GLY A 169 -12.28 -13.83 -13.22
C GLY A 169 -12.43 -12.89 -12.01
N THR A 170 -11.42 -12.07 -11.70
CA THR A 170 -11.40 -11.21 -10.50
C THR A 170 -12.19 -9.89 -10.62
N GLY A 171 -12.83 -9.64 -11.76
CA GLY A 171 -13.63 -8.43 -12.02
C GLY A 171 -12.79 -7.19 -12.30
N LEU A 172 -11.55 -7.37 -12.75
CA LEU A 172 -10.68 -6.29 -13.18
C LEU A 172 -11.20 -5.68 -14.48
N THR A 173 -11.09 -4.37 -14.61
CA THR A 173 -11.42 -3.67 -15.86
C THR A 173 -10.17 -3.23 -16.60
N ASN A 174 -10.34 -2.64 -17.79
CA ASN A 174 -9.26 -1.95 -18.50
C ASN A 174 -8.49 -0.93 -17.64
N HIS A 175 -9.15 -0.31 -16.64
CA HIS A 175 -8.46 0.60 -15.72
C HIS A 175 -7.43 -0.14 -14.85
N SER A 176 -7.83 -1.27 -14.26
CA SER A 176 -6.93 -2.15 -13.51
C SER A 176 -5.77 -2.65 -14.37
N ALA A 177 -6.06 -3.11 -15.58
CA ALA A 177 -5.05 -3.59 -16.51
C ALA A 177 -4.05 -2.49 -16.89
N GLN A 178 -4.51 -1.25 -17.06
CA GLN A 178 -3.61 -0.12 -17.29
C GLN A 178 -2.67 0.10 -16.10
N VAL A 179 -3.16 -0.05 -14.86
CA VAL A 179 -2.31 0.04 -13.67
C VAL A 179 -1.25 -1.08 -13.65
N PHE A 180 -1.60 -2.30 -14.07
CA PHE A 180 -0.63 -3.39 -14.22
C PHE A 180 0.36 -3.12 -15.35
N LEU A 181 -0.09 -2.57 -16.49
CA LEU A 181 0.77 -2.19 -17.59
C LEU A 181 1.79 -1.14 -17.15
N ASP A 182 1.33 -0.04 -16.55
CA ASP A 182 2.18 1.02 -16.01
C ASP A 182 3.17 0.46 -14.96
N MET A 183 2.74 -0.53 -14.17
CA MET A 183 3.60 -1.20 -13.20
C MET A 183 4.72 -1.98 -13.88
N VAL A 184 4.41 -2.81 -14.88
CA VAL A 184 5.41 -3.62 -15.61
C VAL A 184 6.35 -2.74 -16.44
N GLU A 185 5.85 -1.66 -17.03
CA GLU A 185 6.66 -0.74 -17.84
C GLU A 185 7.66 0.07 -17.01
N ASN A 186 7.27 0.49 -15.80
CA ASN A 186 8.03 1.49 -15.05
C ASN A 186 8.77 0.92 -13.84
N TYR A 187 8.47 -0.31 -13.42
CA TYR A 187 9.05 -0.88 -12.20
C TYR A 187 9.65 -2.28 -12.47
N PRO A 188 10.86 -2.54 -11.96
CA PRO A 188 11.46 -3.86 -12.07
C PRO A 188 10.63 -4.85 -11.25
N THR A 189 10.14 -5.89 -11.92
CA THR A 189 9.38 -6.98 -11.30
C THR A 189 10.01 -8.32 -11.68
N SER A 190 9.91 -9.31 -10.79
CA SER A 190 10.25 -10.70 -11.12
C SER A 190 9.10 -11.40 -11.86
N LEU A 191 7.97 -10.73 -12.08
CA LEU A 191 6.79 -11.29 -12.73
C LEU A 191 7.08 -11.59 -14.19
N ARG A 192 6.69 -12.79 -14.63
CA ARG A 192 6.86 -13.29 -16.00
C ARG A 192 5.53 -13.68 -16.63
N VAL A 193 4.57 -14.11 -15.82
CA VAL A 193 3.25 -14.53 -16.29
C VAL A 193 2.17 -13.87 -15.45
N LEU A 194 1.31 -13.08 -16.10
CA LEU A 194 0.11 -12.50 -15.49
C LEU A 194 -1.12 -13.00 -16.24
N VAL A 195 -1.94 -13.83 -15.59
CA VAL A 195 -3.19 -14.35 -16.18
C VAL A 195 -4.32 -13.38 -15.85
N LEU A 196 -4.89 -12.74 -16.88
CA LEU A 196 -5.98 -11.76 -16.78
C LEU A 196 -7.27 -12.24 -17.45
N ALA A 197 -7.37 -13.53 -17.79
CA ALA A 197 -8.53 -14.11 -18.47
C ALA A 197 -9.84 -13.90 -17.69
N GLU A 198 -10.98 -14.04 -18.35
CA GLU A 198 -12.32 -13.91 -17.74
C GLU A 198 -12.59 -12.58 -16.97
N ASN A 199 -11.88 -11.50 -17.30
CA ASN A 199 -12.09 -10.14 -16.78
C ASN A 199 -12.64 -9.17 -17.87
N ASP A 200 -13.11 -7.98 -17.47
CA ASP A 200 -13.58 -6.92 -18.41
C ASP A 200 -12.42 -6.07 -18.94
N ILE A 201 -11.42 -6.76 -19.53
CA ILE A 201 -10.20 -6.18 -20.07
C ILE A 201 -10.14 -6.46 -21.57
N SER A 202 -9.74 -5.46 -22.35
CA SER A 202 -9.55 -5.59 -23.79
C SER A 202 -8.40 -6.56 -24.11
N PRO A 203 -8.56 -7.43 -25.12
CA PRO A 203 -7.53 -8.40 -25.48
C PRO A 203 -6.23 -7.73 -25.96
N GLU A 204 -6.32 -6.52 -26.55
CA GLU A 204 -5.16 -5.74 -26.94
C GLU A 204 -4.32 -5.33 -25.72
N LEU A 205 -4.96 -4.88 -24.65
CA LEU A 205 -4.28 -4.48 -23.42
C LEU A 205 -3.70 -5.68 -22.66
N GLN A 206 -4.41 -6.81 -22.66
CA GLN A 206 -3.86 -8.07 -22.11
C GLN A 206 -2.59 -8.49 -22.86
N GLN A 207 -2.62 -8.43 -24.20
CA GLN A 207 -1.48 -8.81 -25.01
C GLN A 207 -0.28 -7.88 -24.78
N GLN A 208 -0.49 -6.57 -24.67
CA GLN A 208 0.59 -5.61 -24.36
C GLN A 208 1.33 -5.95 -23.07
N ILE A 209 0.59 -6.30 -22.00
CA ILE A 209 1.18 -6.69 -20.72
C ILE A 209 1.97 -8.00 -20.87
N VAL A 210 1.42 -8.98 -21.59
CA VAL A 210 2.08 -10.27 -21.83
C VAL A 210 3.37 -10.10 -22.64
N ASP A 211 3.36 -9.26 -23.66
CA ASP A 211 4.52 -8.99 -24.51
C ASP A 211 5.66 -8.38 -23.68
N LEU A 212 5.36 -7.37 -22.85
CA LEU A 212 6.36 -6.75 -21.96
C LEU A 212 6.95 -7.71 -20.93
N LEU A 213 6.12 -8.59 -20.36
CA LEU A 213 6.60 -9.61 -19.41
C LEU A 213 7.45 -10.70 -20.09
N SER A 214 7.26 -10.90 -21.40
CA SER A 214 8.01 -11.89 -22.20
C SER A 214 9.34 -11.34 -22.73
N ASP A 215 9.39 -10.04 -23.04
CA ASP A 215 10.58 -9.37 -23.60
C ASP A 215 11.67 -9.13 -22.53
N GLY A 216 11.33 -9.17 -21.24
CA GLY A 216 12.28 -9.02 -20.12
C GLY A 216 13.35 -10.13 -20.01
N ASP A 217 13.27 -11.20 -20.81
CA ASP A 217 14.27 -12.27 -20.88
C ASP A 217 15.48 -11.94 -21.78
N GLU A 218 15.43 -10.90 -22.63
CA GLU A 218 16.49 -10.63 -23.64
C GLU A 218 17.61 -9.67 -23.19
N ASP A 219 17.46 -8.94 -22.07
CA ASP A 219 18.39 -7.88 -21.66
C ASP A 219 19.47 -8.29 -20.63
N GLU A 220 19.51 -9.55 -20.17
CA GLU A 220 20.58 -10.01 -19.26
C GLU A 220 21.96 -10.24 -19.94
N ASP A 221 22.06 -10.19 -21.27
CA ASP A 221 23.26 -10.64 -22.01
C ASP A 221 24.04 -9.55 -22.78
N ARG A 222 23.82 -8.25 -22.54
CA ARG A 222 24.62 -7.19 -23.19
C ARG A 222 25.48 -6.35 -22.23
N GLU A 223 26.72 -6.83 -22.11
CA GLU A 223 27.97 -6.07 -21.91
C GLU A 223 28.00 -4.95 -20.86
N ARG A 224 28.61 -5.26 -19.70
CA ARG A 224 29.25 -4.27 -18.83
C ARG A 224 30.53 -3.70 -19.49
N PRO A 225 30.74 -2.37 -19.47
CA PRO A 225 32.09 -1.79 -19.40
C PRO A 225 32.37 -1.16 -18.00
N PRO A 226 33.64 -0.86 -17.68
CA PRO A 226 34.10 -0.75 -16.29
C PRO A 226 33.92 0.65 -15.67
N SER A 227 33.93 0.63 -14.34
CA SER A 227 33.78 1.70 -13.34
C SER A 227 34.48 3.05 -13.58
N SER A 228 33.79 4.14 -13.25
CA SER A 228 34.39 5.33 -12.63
C SER A 228 33.36 6.09 -11.75
N LEU A 229 33.82 6.49 -10.55
CA LEU A 229 33.10 7.22 -9.52
C LEU A 229 32.48 8.54 -10.03
N THR A 230 31.26 8.90 -9.59
CA THR A 230 30.92 9.96 -8.61
C THR A 230 29.41 10.30 -8.62
N SER A 231 28.87 10.61 -7.44
CA SER A 231 27.58 11.27 -7.10
C SER A 231 26.25 10.54 -7.43
N GLY A 232 25.55 10.09 -6.38
CA GLY A 232 24.07 10.14 -6.36
C GLY A 232 23.58 11.59 -6.14
N PRO A 233 22.27 11.88 -6.07
CA PRO A 233 21.08 11.01 -6.03
C PRO A 233 20.17 11.18 -7.26
N SER A 234 19.09 10.40 -7.37
CA SER A 234 17.98 10.62 -8.33
C SER A 234 16.72 9.99 -7.72
N ASP A 235 15.98 10.54 -6.75
CA ASP A 235 15.36 11.86 -6.52
C ASP A 235 14.13 12.23 -7.38
N ASP A 236 13.62 11.37 -8.30
CA ASP A 236 12.47 11.77 -9.15
C ASP A 236 11.53 10.68 -9.73
N LEU A 237 11.63 9.41 -9.35
CA LEU A 237 10.76 8.33 -9.87
C LEU A 237 9.81 7.81 -8.76
N LEU A 238 8.65 8.37 -8.43
CA LEU A 238 7.81 9.36 -9.08
C LEU A 238 7.12 10.14 -7.96
N VAL A 239 7.33 11.46 -7.92
CA VAL A 239 6.45 12.38 -7.18
C VAL A 239 4.99 12.20 -7.66
N LEU A 240 4.75 11.61 -8.86
CA LEU A 240 3.51 11.07 -9.48
C LEU A 240 3.05 9.75 -8.81
N ILE A 241 2.25 9.70 -7.76
CA ILE A 241 0.80 9.98 -7.87
C ILE A 241 0.53 11.47 -8.14
N GLN A 242 1.49 12.35 -7.78
CA GLN A 242 1.71 13.79 -8.07
C GLN A 242 0.43 14.50 -7.80
N GLU A 243 0.18 14.65 -6.51
CA GLU A 243 -0.61 15.74 -5.97
C GLU A 243 -2.07 15.85 -6.46
N GLU A 244 -2.54 15.08 -7.46
CA GLU A 244 -3.69 15.47 -8.26
C GLU A 244 -4.48 14.35 -8.95
N THR A 245 -4.19 13.05 -8.77
CA THR A 245 -5.21 12.04 -9.12
C THR A 245 -6.28 12.00 -8.03
N LEU A 246 -7.15 13.02 -8.08
CA LEU A 246 -8.44 13.19 -7.41
C LEU A 246 -8.43 14.04 -6.14
N GLY A 247 -8.03 15.31 -6.31
CA GLY A 247 -8.86 16.45 -5.86
C GLY A 247 -10.26 16.47 -6.51
N LEU A 248 -10.92 15.32 -6.70
CA LEU A 248 -12.28 15.18 -7.21
C LEU A 248 -13.17 14.67 -6.06
N GLN A 249 -13.56 15.63 -5.23
CA GLN A 249 -14.97 15.86 -4.90
C GLN A 249 -15.91 14.67 -5.16
N PHE A 250 -16.27 13.95 -4.10
CA PHE A 250 -17.64 13.47 -3.96
C PHE A 250 -18.40 14.50 -3.13
N VAL A 251 -19.23 15.29 -3.83
CA VAL A 251 -20.49 15.79 -3.27
C VAL A 251 -21.41 14.59 -3.07
#